data_AF-C5BX16-F1
#
_entry.id   AF-C5BX16-F1
#
_cell.length_a   1.000
_cell.length_b   1.000
_cell.length_c   1.000
_cell.angle_alpha   90.00
_cell.angle_beta   90.00
_cell.angle_gamma   90.00
#
_symmetry.space_group_name_H-M   'P 1'
#
loop_
_entity.id
_entity.type
_entity.pdbx_description
1 polymer ?
#
loop_
_entity_poly.entity_id
_entity_poly.type
_entity_poly.pdbx_seq_one_letter_code
_entity_poly.pdbx_strand_id
1 'polypeptide(L)'
;MWASRPQARHSSNIDARSAVGFVIFETPVSVEGRTRAVYAEATAAEASEADRARCLGVVDRRSRAEGLGGWTTERVTAPADLRLYRAVVSRLFVLHPDRDLRREVDVDAVIAAG
;
A
#
# COMPACT_ATOMS: atom_id res chain seq x y z
N MET A 1 -1.82 2.73 -1.61
CA MET A 1 -1.15 3.48 -2.71
C MET A 1 0.22 3.87 -2.24
N TRP A 2 1.19 3.97 -3.14
CA TRP A 2 2.54 4.43 -2.81
C TRP A 2 3.19 5.06 -4.04
N ALA A 3 4.22 5.88 -3.82
CA ALA A 3 5.06 6.42 -4.89
C ALA A 3 6.38 5.65 -4.95
N SER A 4 6.83 5.31 -6.15
CA SER A 4 8.11 4.62 -6.35
C SER A 4 8.69 4.90 -7.74
N ARG A 5 9.98 4.61 -7.92
CA ARG A 5 10.64 4.66 -9.23
C ARG A 5 10.24 3.44 -10.07
N PRO A 6 9.94 3.59 -11.38
CA PRO A 6 9.68 2.45 -12.27
C PRO A 6 10.80 1.42 -12.31
N GLN A 7 12.04 1.86 -12.13
CA GLN A 7 13.25 1.03 -12.16
C GLN A 7 13.53 0.34 -10.82
N ALA A 8 12.77 0.62 -9.76
CA ALA A 8 12.93 -0.09 -8.50
C ALA A 8 12.53 -1.56 -8.70
N ARG A 9 13.26 -2.48 -8.07
CA ARG A 9 13.04 -3.93 -8.22
C ARG A 9 11.58 -4.34 -8.01
N HIS A 10 10.91 -3.80 -7.00
CA HIS A 10 9.51 -4.13 -6.74
C HIS A 10 8.58 -3.58 -7.83
N SER A 11 8.87 -2.42 -8.41
CA SER A 11 8.12 -1.84 -9.53
C SER A 11 8.24 -2.71 -10.78
N SER A 12 9.47 -3.13 -11.12
CA SER A 12 9.71 -4.06 -12.24
C SER A 12 9.05 -5.43 -12.02
N ASN A 13 9.06 -5.93 -10.77
CA ASN A 13 8.34 -7.16 -10.44
C ASN A 13 6.83 -7.02 -10.63
N ILE A 14 6.24 -5.87 -10.28
CA ILE A 14 4.81 -5.60 -10.44
C ILE A 14 4.43 -5.53 -11.92
N ASP A 15 5.27 -4.90 -12.74
CA ASP A 15 5.07 -4.82 -14.19
C ASP A 15 5.06 -6.21 -14.84
N ALA A 16 5.97 -7.09 -14.40
CA ALA A 16 6.02 -8.47 -14.86
C ALA A 16 4.92 -9.37 -14.25
N ARG A 17 4.49 -9.10 -13.01
CA ARG A 17 3.50 -9.87 -12.26
C ARG A 17 2.76 -8.97 -11.27
N SER A 18 1.52 -8.63 -11.61
CA SER A 18 0.67 -7.74 -10.83
C SER A 18 0.22 -8.31 -9.47
N ALA A 19 0.20 -9.64 -9.31
CA ALA A 19 -0.18 -10.28 -8.05
C ALA A 19 0.91 -10.09 -6.98
N VAL A 20 0.58 -9.38 -5.90
CA VAL A 20 1.49 -9.03 -4.81
C VAL A 20 0.95 -9.46 -3.45
N GLY A 21 1.88 -9.71 -2.52
CA GLY A 21 1.60 -9.78 -1.09
C GLY A 21 2.33 -8.65 -0.37
N PHE A 22 1.70 -8.02 0.61
CA PHE A 22 2.36 -7.00 1.46
C PHE A 22 1.86 -7.07 2.90
N VAL A 23 2.61 -6.45 3.81
CA VAL A 23 2.29 -6.36 5.23
C VAL A 23 2.33 -4.89 5.66
N ILE A 24 1.35 -4.49 6.47
CA ILE A 24 1.35 -3.21 7.18
C ILE A 24 1.34 -3.55 8.66
N PHE A 25 2.24 -2.96 9.44
CA PHE A 25 2.37 -3.26 10.86
C PHE A 25 2.60 -1.99 11.67
N GLU A 26 2.19 -2.02 12.93
CA GLU A 26 2.44 -0.93 13.87
C GLU A 26 3.92 -0.91 14.27
N THR A 27 4.51 0.28 14.27
CA THR A 27 5.85 0.55 14.78
C THR A 27 5.77 1.40 16.04
N PRO A 28 6.64 1.18 17.05
CA PRO A 28 7.79 0.26 17.05
C PRO A 28 7.38 -1.21 17.26
N VAL A 29 8.18 -2.14 16.73
CA VAL A 29 8.00 -3.57 16.97
C VAL A 29 8.69 -3.92 18.29
N SER A 30 7.95 -4.48 19.25
CA SER A 30 8.53 -4.95 20.52
C SER A 30 9.46 -6.14 20.26
N VAL A 31 10.51 -6.29 21.10
CA VAL A 31 11.48 -7.40 21.00
C VAL A 31 10.81 -8.77 21.13
N GLU A 32 9.64 -8.83 21.77
CA GLU A 32 8.83 -10.05 21.88
C GLU A 32 8.16 -10.48 20.57
N GLY A 33 8.36 -9.73 19.47
CA GLY A 33 7.96 -10.13 18.11
C GLY A 33 6.46 -10.05 17.85
N ARG A 34 5.68 -9.51 18.79
CA ARG A 34 4.22 -9.36 18.68
C ARG A 34 3.88 -7.91 18.35
N THR A 35 3.83 -7.58 17.06
CA THR A 35 3.24 -6.32 16.59
C THR A 35 1.90 -6.59 15.90
N ARG A 36 0.98 -5.63 15.99
CA ARG A 36 -0.24 -5.68 15.18
C ARG A 36 0.15 -5.53 13.72
N ALA A 37 -0.23 -6.52 12.93
CA ALA A 37 0.05 -6.54 11.51
C ALA A 37 -1.18 -7.02 10.73
N VAL A 38 -1.38 -6.41 9.58
CA VAL A 38 -2.28 -6.89 8.53
C VAL A 38 -1.45 -7.36 7.34
N TYR A 39 -1.75 -8.54 6.84
CA TYR A 39 -1.16 -9.10 5.64
C TYR A 39 -2.21 -9.05 4.55
N ALA A 40 -1.82 -8.68 3.33
CA ALA A 40 -2.75 -8.55 2.22
C ALA A 40 -2.22 -9.29 1.00
N GLU A 41 -3.15 -9.90 0.26
CA GLU A 41 -2.96 -10.28 -1.13
C GLU A 41 -3.70 -9.26 -2.01
N ALA A 42 -3.06 -8.83 -3.10
CA ALA A 42 -3.59 -7.77 -3.93
C ALA A 42 -3.13 -7.88 -5.39
N THR A 43 -3.83 -7.16 -6.26
CA THR A 43 -3.33 -6.84 -7.61
C THR A 43 -2.81 -5.41 -7.61
N ALA A 44 -1.55 -5.22 -8.01
CA ALA A 44 -0.88 -3.94 -8.08
C ALA A 44 -0.59 -3.53 -9.53
N ALA A 45 -0.64 -2.23 -9.79
CA ALA A 45 -0.20 -1.61 -11.04
C ALA A 45 0.18 -0.14 -10.80
N GLU A 46 0.88 0.46 -11.76
CA GLU A 46 0.90 1.92 -11.86
C GLU A 46 -0.53 2.43 -12.01
N ALA A 47 -0.87 3.53 -11.33
CA ALA A 47 -2.16 4.19 -11.50
C ALA A 47 -2.30 4.68 -12.95
N SER A 48 -3.38 4.25 -13.61
CA SER A 48 -3.71 4.70 -14.96
C SER A 48 -3.86 6.22 -14.99
N GLU A 49 -3.71 6.82 -16.17
CA GLU A 49 -3.91 8.26 -16.35
C GLU A 49 -5.27 8.74 -15.82
N ALA A 50 -6.34 7.97 -16.10
CA ALA A 50 -7.69 8.26 -15.63
C ALA A 50 -7.83 8.23 -14.10
N ASP A 51 -7.10 7.35 -13.42
CA ASP A 51 -7.20 7.18 -11.96
C ASP A 51 -6.14 7.98 -11.17
N ARG A 52 -5.11 8.50 -11.84
CA ARG A 52 -3.92 9.08 -11.20
C ARG A 52 -4.28 10.23 -10.26
N ALA A 53 -5.08 11.19 -10.73
CA ALA A 53 -5.47 12.35 -9.94
C ALA A 53 -6.26 11.96 -8.68
N ARG A 54 -7.22 11.04 -8.82
CA ARG A 54 -8.01 10.52 -7.69
C ARG A 54 -7.12 9.83 -6.66
N CYS A 55 -6.24 8.94 -7.11
CA CYS A 55 -5.33 8.21 -6.22
C CYS A 55 -4.36 9.17 -5.53
N LEU A 56 -3.81 10.14 -6.27
CA LEU A 56 -2.89 11.13 -5.73
C LEU A 56 -3.56 11.98 -4.66
N GLY A 57 -4.81 12.39 -4.86
CA GLY A 57 -5.58 13.15 -3.88
C GLY A 57 -5.73 12.45 -2.52
N VAL A 58 -5.81 11.11 -2.51
CA VAL A 58 -5.83 10.35 -1.24
C VAL A 58 -4.47 10.36 -0.56
N VAL A 59 -3.38 10.13 -1.31
CA VAL A 59 -2.01 10.18 -0.78
C VAL A 59 -1.68 11.57 -0.25
N ASP A 60 -2.00 12.60 -1.02
CA ASP A 60 -1.76 14.01 -0.72
C ASP A 60 -2.50 14.48 0.54
N ARG A 61 -3.79 14.14 0.66
CA ARG A 61 -4.59 14.43 1.86
C ARG A 61 -3.98 13.80 3.11
N ARG A 62 -3.59 12.52 3.03
CA ARG A 62 -2.97 11.81 4.17
C ARG A 62 -1.61 12.40 4.51
N SER A 63 -0.78 12.69 3.51
CA SER A 63 0.53 13.32 3.66
C SER A 63 0.45 14.66 4.40
N ARG A 64 -0.53 15.52 4.02
CA ARG A 64 -0.74 16.81 4.70
C ARG A 64 -1.24 16.64 6.14
N ALA A 65 -2.16 15.71 6.38
CA ALA A 65 -2.67 15.44 7.74
C ALA A 65 -1.55 15.00 8.71
N GLU A 66 -0.53 14.30 8.19
CA GLU A 66 0.64 13.85 8.93
C GLU A 66 1.80 14.87 8.93
N GLY A 67 1.60 16.08 8.37
CA GLY A 67 2.63 17.12 8.32
C GLY A 67 3.80 16.86 7.34
N LEU A 68 3.66 15.89 6.44
CA LEU A 68 4.71 15.45 5.49
C LEU A 68 4.76 16.28 4.19
N GLY A 69 3.96 17.35 4.11
CA GLY A 69 3.86 18.21 2.93
C GLY A 69 2.94 17.65 1.84
N GLY A 70 2.82 18.42 0.76
CA GLY A 70 1.93 18.11 -0.36
C GLY A 70 2.58 17.31 -1.49
N TRP A 71 1.74 16.62 -2.24
CA TRP A 71 2.06 15.95 -3.50
C TRP A 71 1.43 16.68 -4.68
N THR A 72 2.13 16.67 -5.80
CA THR A 72 1.65 17.24 -7.06
C THR A 72 1.72 16.19 -8.17
N THR A 73 0.91 16.36 -9.21
CA THR A 73 0.87 15.41 -10.34
C THR A 73 2.24 15.32 -11.00
N GLU A 74 2.93 16.44 -11.15
CA GLU A 74 4.24 16.55 -11.80
C GLU A 74 5.31 15.71 -11.08
N ARG A 75 5.17 15.49 -9.77
CA ARG A 75 6.09 14.64 -9.00
C ARG A 75 5.95 13.17 -9.33
N VAL A 76 4.80 12.73 -9.87
CA VAL A 76 4.46 11.32 -10.11
C VAL A 76 4.18 11.00 -11.59
N THR A 77 4.52 11.92 -12.49
CA THR A 77 4.45 11.78 -13.95
C THR A 77 5.81 12.04 -14.58
N ALA A 78 6.03 11.55 -15.79
CA ALA A 78 7.20 11.96 -16.56
C ALA A 78 7.21 13.51 -16.69
N PRO A 79 8.39 14.16 -16.64
CA PRO A 79 9.74 13.59 -16.59
C PRO A 79 10.26 13.25 -15.18
N ALA A 80 9.47 13.40 -14.11
CA ALA A 80 9.93 13.05 -12.77
C ALA A 80 10.19 11.54 -12.61
N ASP A 81 11.00 11.18 -11.62
CA ASP A 81 11.44 9.79 -11.38
C ASP A 81 10.36 8.89 -10.79
N LEU A 82 9.34 9.46 -10.13
CA LEU A 82 8.35 8.67 -9.41
C LEU A 82 7.11 8.39 -10.28
N ARG A 83 6.46 7.27 -9.99
CA ARG A 83 5.11 6.93 -10.42
C ARG A 83 4.27 6.57 -9.21
N LEU A 84 2.97 6.82 -9.34
CA LEU A 84 2.00 6.44 -8.32
C LEU A 84 1.51 5.02 -8.61
N TYR A 85 1.63 4.14 -7.63
CA TYR A 85 1.16 2.77 -7.71
C TYR A 85 -0.07 2.55 -6.81
N ARG A 86 -0.97 1.72 -7.29
CA ARG A 86 -2.19 1.31 -6.59
C ARG A 86 -2.23 -0.21 -6.47
N ALA A 87 -2.56 -0.67 -5.27
CA ALA A 87 -2.90 -2.07 -5.01
C ALA A 87 -4.39 -2.16 -4.67
N VAL A 88 -5.06 -3.16 -5.26
CA VAL A 88 -6.43 -3.55 -4.95
C VAL A 88 -6.36 -4.84 -4.13
N VAL A 89 -6.68 -4.74 -2.85
CA VAL A 89 -6.66 -5.88 -1.92
C VAL A 89 -7.82 -6.81 -2.25
N SER A 90 -7.51 -8.08 -2.43
CA SER A 90 -8.51 -9.14 -2.63
C SER A 90 -8.71 -10.00 -1.39
N ARG A 91 -7.67 -10.14 -0.55
CA ARG A 91 -7.72 -10.90 0.71
C ARG A 91 -6.90 -10.21 1.77
N LEU A 92 -7.40 -10.20 2.99
CA LEU A 92 -6.75 -9.57 4.14
C LEU A 92 -6.65 -10.59 5.27
N PHE A 93 -5.55 -10.56 6.01
CA PHE A 93 -5.28 -11.50 7.08
C PHE A 93 -4.68 -10.81 8.29
N VAL A 94 -4.93 -11.38 9.46
CA VAL A 94 -4.24 -11.03 10.72
C VAL A 94 -3.49 -12.25 11.24
N LEU A 95 -2.44 -12.02 12.02
CA LEU A 95 -1.74 -13.12 12.68
C LEU A 95 -2.58 -13.63 13.86
N HIS A 96 -2.66 -14.95 14.02
CA HIS A 96 -3.26 -15.54 15.22
C HIS A 96 -2.39 -15.18 16.46
N PRO A 97 -3.00 -14.80 17.59
CA PRO A 97 -2.23 -14.32 18.76
C PRO A 97 -1.23 -15.35 19.31
N ASP A 98 -1.59 -16.63 19.24
CA ASP A 98 -0.81 -17.72 19.86
C ASP A 98 -0.22 -18.73 18.87
N ARG A 99 -0.39 -18.52 17.55
CA ARG A 99 0.07 -19.46 16.52
C ARG A 99 0.62 -18.71 15.32
N ASP A 100 1.66 -19.24 14.69
CA ASP A 100 2.19 -18.71 13.43
C ASP A 100 1.28 -19.13 12.25
N LEU A 101 0.03 -18.64 12.29
CA LEU A 101 -1.00 -18.90 11.31
C LEU A 101 -1.73 -17.59 10.99
N ARG A 102 -2.00 -17.37 9.70
CA ARG A 102 -2.79 -16.24 9.21
C ARG A 102 -4.26 -16.60 9.21
N ARG A 103 -5.09 -15.74 9.82
CA ARG A 103 -6.55 -15.83 9.77
C ARG A 103 -7.07 -14.78 8.81
N GLU A 104 -7.81 -15.22 7.79
CA GLU A 104 -8.47 -14.32 6.85
C GLU A 104 -9.55 -13.50 7.56
N VAL A 105 -9.65 -12.23 7.18
CA VAL A 105 -10.65 -11.28 7.66
C VAL A 105 -11.31 -10.61 6.48
N ASP A 106 -12.58 -10.28 6.65
CA ASP A 106 -13.34 -9.58 5.62
C ASP A 106 -12.80 -8.15 5.44
N VAL A 107 -12.46 -7.82 4.19
CA VAL A 107 -11.91 -6.52 3.80
C VAL A 107 -12.91 -5.41 4.06
N ASP A 108 -14.20 -5.63 3.76
CA ASP A 108 -15.24 -4.61 3.89
C ASP A 108 -15.56 -4.34 5.36
N ALA A 109 -15.54 -5.38 6.19
CA ALA A 109 -15.70 -5.25 7.63
C ALA A 109 -14.56 -4.44 8.27
N VAL A 110 -13.33 -4.54 7.76
CA VAL A 110 -12.19 -3.78 8.27
C VAL A 110 -12.25 -2.31 7.86
N ILE A 111 -12.68 -2.00 6.63
CA ILE A 111 -12.86 -0.61 6.16
C ILE A 111 -13.99 0.09 6.92
N ALA A 112 -15.08 -0.60 7.24
CA ALA A 112 -16.20 -0.01 7.96
C ALA A 112 -15.89 0.35 9.44
N ALA A 113 -14.82 -0.22 10.01
CA ALA A 113 -14.45 -0.05 11.41
C ALA A 113 -13.40 1.05 11.68
N GLY A 114 -12.84 1.68 10.64
CA GLY A 114 -11.78 2.71 10.72
C GLY A 114 -12.17 4.03 10.09
#